data_AF-A0A097QSD0-F1
#
_entry.id   AF-A0A097QSD0-F1
#
_cell.length_a   1.000
_cell.length_b   1.000
_cell.length_c   1.000
_cell.angle_alpha   90.00
_cell.angle_beta   90.00
_cell.angle_gamma   90.00
#
_symmetry.space_group_name_H-M   'P 1'
#
loop_
_entity.id
_entity.type
_entity.pdbx_description
1 polymer ?
#
loop_
_entity_poly.entity_id
_entity_poly.type
_entity_poly.pdbx_seq_one_letter_code
_entity_poly.pdbx_strand_id
1 'polypeptide(L)'
;MRVVATFPRLRKTLIRAMGAYKVFLWACSAVSAVMAGINAATGRTAPALIYLTAWAFFTASALMNSDLEEELRRTRFTVYWRFFSRYSPPLGGYAVLHILTGLVFITADLVQGGYSPLALMLILKGVFEHVLQGLAENLKAASFLYSEVLTGDLDRIALKDPFK
;
A
#
# COMPACT_ATOMS: atom_id res chain seq x y z
N MET A 1 28.98 -21.13 -14.95
CA MET A 1 27.53 -21.35 -15.15
C MET A 1 26.82 -20.02 -14.92
N ARG A 2 26.18 -19.40 -15.94
CA ARG A 2 25.47 -18.10 -15.77
C ARG A 2 24.07 -18.40 -15.24
N VAL A 3 23.82 -18.17 -13.96
CA VAL A 3 22.48 -18.30 -13.37
C VAL A 3 21.63 -17.14 -13.90
N VAL A 4 20.79 -17.40 -14.90
CA VAL A 4 19.82 -16.43 -15.42
C VAL A 4 18.55 -16.59 -14.60
N ALA A 5 18.48 -15.92 -13.46
CA ALA A 5 17.27 -15.90 -12.65
C ALA A 5 16.25 -14.92 -13.26
N THR A 6 15.22 -15.45 -13.92
CA THR A 6 14.14 -14.67 -14.50
C THR A 6 13.14 -14.22 -13.43
N PHE A 7 13.41 -13.11 -12.76
CA PHE A 7 12.44 -12.40 -11.90
C PHE A 7 11.58 -11.30 -12.56
N PRO A 8 11.45 -11.13 -13.90
CA PRO A 8 10.74 -9.99 -14.47
C PRO A 8 9.24 -10.03 -14.23
N ARG A 9 8.66 -11.20 -13.87
CA ARG A 9 7.22 -11.34 -13.61
C ARG A 9 6.82 -10.69 -12.27
N LEU A 10 7.55 -10.96 -11.18
CA LEU A 10 7.23 -10.41 -9.85
C LEU A 10 7.28 -8.87 -9.81
N ARG A 11 8.33 -8.29 -10.41
CA ARG A 11 8.46 -6.83 -10.54
C ARG A 11 7.29 -6.23 -11.34
N LYS A 12 6.93 -6.84 -12.48
CA LYS A 12 5.80 -6.38 -13.30
C LYS A 12 4.47 -6.48 -12.56
N THR A 13 4.26 -7.55 -11.79
CA THR A 13 3.06 -7.74 -10.97
C THR A 13 2.97 -6.66 -9.89
N LEU A 14 4.06 -6.40 -9.15
CA LEU A 14 4.07 -5.34 -8.14
C LEU A 14 3.76 -3.97 -8.74
N ILE A 15 4.44 -3.60 -9.84
CA ILE A 15 4.22 -2.31 -10.51
C ILE A 15 2.77 -2.18 -11.00
N ARG A 16 2.18 -3.24 -11.56
CA ARG A 16 0.77 -3.24 -11.98
C ARG A 16 -0.17 -3.07 -10.79
N ALA A 17 0.07 -3.80 -9.70
CA ALA A 17 -0.73 -3.71 -8.48
C ALA A 17 -0.65 -2.30 -7.86
N MET A 18 0.54 -1.69 -7.84
CA MET A 18 0.73 -0.31 -7.40
C MET A 18 0.01 0.69 -8.31
N GLY A 19 0.07 0.49 -9.62
CA GLY A 19 -0.68 1.31 -10.58
C GLY A 19 -2.19 1.25 -10.33
N ALA A 20 -2.74 0.05 -10.12
CA ALA A 20 -4.15 -0.13 -9.78
C ALA A 20 -4.50 0.52 -8.43
N TYR A 21 -3.65 0.35 -7.42
CA TYR A 21 -3.85 0.95 -6.10
C TYR A 21 -3.84 2.48 -6.16
N LYS A 22 -2.91 3.08 -6.91
CA LYS A 22 -2.85 4.53 -7.13
C LYS A 22 -4.14 5.06 -7.77
N VAL A 23 -4.63 4.39 -8.82
CA VAL A 23 -5.90 4.78 -9.48
C VAL A 23 -7.06 4.69 -8.49
N PHE A 24 -7.10 3.64 -7.68
CA PHE A 24 -8.08 3.49 -6.60
C PHE A 24 -8.01 4.64 -5.59
N LEU A 25 -6.81 5.03 -5.13
CA LEU A 25 -6.64 6.14 -4.18
C LEU A 25 -7.11 7.48 -4.76
N TRP A 26 -6.84 7.76 -6.04
CA TRP A 26 -7.36 8.95 -6.70
C TRP A 26 -8.88 8.93 -6.82
N ALA A 27 -9.48 7.78 -7.13
CA ALA A 27 -10.93 7.63 -7.14
C ALA A 27 -11.54 7.88 -5.74
N CYS A 28 -10.95 7.31 -4.69
CA CYS A 28 -11.38 7.55 -3.30
C CYS A 28 -11.25 9.02 -2.88
N SER A 29 -10.17 9.69 -3.31
CA SER A 29 -9.98 11.13 -3.10
C SER A 29 -11.12 11.91 -3.76
N ALA A 30 -11.41 11.66 -5.04
CA ALA A 30 -12.49 12.35 -5.76
C ALA A 30 -13.86 12.13 -5.10
N VAL A 31 -14.19 10.88 -4.73
CA VAL A 31 -15.44 10.55 -4.02
C VAL A 31 -15.51 11.29 -2.68
N SER A 32 -14.41 11.34 -1.93
CA SER A 32 -14.37 12.03 -0.64
C SER A 32 -14.55 13.54 -0.79
N ALA A 33 -13.97 14.17 -1.82
CA ALA A 33 -14.17 15.58 -2.11
C ALA A 33 -15.64 15.90 -2.44
N VAL A 34 -16.28 15.07 -3.28
CA VAL A 34 -17.71 15.21 -3.63
C VAL A 34 -18.58 15.07 -2.38
N MET A 35 -18.34 14.04 -1.56
CA MET A 35 -19.09 13.81 -0.33
C MET A 35 -18.89 14.93 0.70
N ALA A 36 -17.69 15.50 0.80
CA ALA A 36 -17.43 16.67 1.64
C ALA A 36 -18.29 17.87 1.19
N GLY A 37 -18.34 18.15 -0.12
CA GLY A 37 -19.15 19.21 -0.68
C GLY A 37 -20.66 19.02 -0.45
N ILE A 38 -21.17 17.80 -0.68
CA ILE A 38 -22.59 17.47 -0.45
C ILE A 38 -22.95 17.63 1.04
N ASN A 39 -22.13 17.11 1.95
CA ASN A 39 -22.40 17.22 3.38
C ASN A 39 -22.29 18.67 3.88
N ALA A 40 -21.35 19.46 3.34
CA ALA A 40 -21.26 20.88 3.66
C ALA A 40 -22.49 21.66 3.19
N ALA A 41 -22.97 21.41 1.96
CA ALA A 41 -24.15 22.06 1.40
C ALA A 41 -25.46 21.69 2.14
N THR A 42 -25.52 20.48 2.70
CA THR A 42 -26.68 20.00 3.49
C THR A 42 -26.59 20.36 4.98
N GLY A 43 -25.59 21.15 5.40
CA GLY A 43 -25.42 21.59 6.78
C GLY A 43 -24.89 20.50 7.74
N ARG A 44 -24.47 19.34 7.23
CA ARG A 44 -23.89 18.25 8.00
C ARG A 44 -22.38 18.46 8.21
N THR A 45 -22.05 19.35 9.15
CA THR A 45 -20.66 19.80 9.39
C THR A 45 -19.71 18.68 9.79
N ALA A 46 -20.09 17.81 10.73
CA ALA A 46 -19.23 16.72 11.19
C ALA A 46 -18.87 15.71 10.07
N PRO A 47 -19.84 15.17 9.29
CA PRO A 47 -19.52 14.36 8.11
C PRO A 47 -18.70 15.11 7.06
N ALA A 48 -18.99 16.40 6.81
CA ALA A 48 -18.23 17.19 5.85
C ALA A 48 -16.74 17.29 6.22
N LEU A 49 -16.44 17.56 7.49
CA LEU A 49 -15.06 17.60 7.99
C LEU A 49 -14.38 16.23 7.88
N ILE A 50 -15.08 15.15 8.21
CA ILE A 50 -14.54 13.79 8.10
C ILE A 50 -14.20 13.48 6.63
N TYR A 51 -15.09 13.76 5.68
CA TYR A 51 -14.81 13.55 4.26
C TYR A 51 -13.71 14.48 3.72
N LEU A 52 -13.58 15.70 4.25
CA LEU A 52 -12.46 16.58 3.91
C LEU A 52 -11.12 16.00 4.38
N THR A 53 -11.06 15.48 5.61
CA THR A 53 -9.85 14.79 6.10
C THR A 53 -9.54 13.54 5.31
N ALA A 54 -10.56 12.77 4.93
CA ALA A 54 -10.40 11.60 4.07
C ALA A 54 -9.87 11.98 2.69
N TRP A 55 -10.40 13.04 2.08
CA TRP A 55 -9.89 13.56 0.81
C TRP A 55 -8.40 13.91 0.87
N ALA A 56 -7.99 14.67 1.89
CA ALA A 56 -6.57 15.01 2.08
C ALA A 56 -5.71 13.74 2.26
N PHE A 57 -6.20 12.80 3.07
CA PHE A 57 -5.53 11.53 3.35
C PHE A 57 -5.34 10.65 2.10
N PHE A 58 -6.40 10.45 1.31
CA PHE A 58 -6.33 9.66 0.07
C PHE A 58 -5.45 10.34 -0.98
N THR A 59 -5.50 11.67 -1.07
CA THR A 59 -4.66 12.45 -1.99
C THR A 59 -3.18 12.33 -1.63
N ALA A 60 -2.83 12.52 -0.36
CA ALA A 60 -1.45 12.35 0.11
C ALA A 60 -0.95 10.91 -0.12
N SER A 61 -1.80 9.92 0.17
CA SER A 61 -1.47 8.50 -0.10
C SER A 61 -1.24 8.26 -1.59
N ALA A 62 -2.04 8.86 -2.48
CA ALA A 62 -1.92 8.69 -3.93
C ALA A 62 -0.61 9.27 -4.46
N LEU A 63 -0.23 10.47 -3.99
CA LEU A 63 1.03 11.12 -4.34
C LEU A 63 2.23 10.29 -3.87
N MET A 64 2.24 9.91 -2.59
CA MET A 64 3.32 9.09 -2.01
C MET A 64 3.53 7.77 -2.77
N ASN A 65 2.44 7.08 -3.13
CA ASN A 65 2.53 5.83 -3.90
C ASN A 65 2.92 6.05 -5.37
N SER A 66 2.68 7.24 -5.92
CA SER A 66 3.14 7.60 -7.27
C SER A 66 4.66 7.73 -7.31
N ASP A 67 5.22 8.46 -6.34
CA ASP A 67 6.66 8.67 -6.21
C ASP A 67 7.37 7.33 -5.97
N LEU A 68 6.82 6.51 -5.08
CA LEU A 68 7.32 5.17 -4.81
C LEU A 68 7.31 4.26 -6.05
N GLU A 69 6.23 4.29 -6.85
CA GLU A 69 6.14 3.49 -8.07
C GLU A 69 7.23 3.90 -9.07
N GLU A 70 7.45 5.20 -9.23
CA GLU A 70 8.49 5.73 -10.10
C GLU A 70 9.90 5.34 -9.61
N GLU A 71 10.16 5.45 -8.31
CA GLU A 71 11.43 5.07 -7.71
C GLU A 71 11.71 3.56 -7.89
N LEU A 72 10.70 2.71 -7.74
CA LEU A 72 10.80 1.27 -8.01
C LEU A 72 11.08 0.97 -9.49
N ARG A 73 10.52 1.75 -10.42
CA ARG A 73 10.81 1.61 -11.87
C ARG A 73 12.27 1.98 -12.20
N ARG A 74 12.86 2.94 -11.48
CA ARG A 74 14.25 3.38 -11.68
C ARG A 74 15.27 2.49 -10.94
N THR A 75 14.87 1.91 -9.82
CA THR A 75 15.78 1.14 -8.95
C THR A 75 16.12 -0.24 -9.56
N ARG A 76 17.40 -0.61 -9.46
CA ARG A 76 17.90 -1.93 -9.90
C ARG A 76 17.41 -3.03 -8.95
N PHE A 77 17.06 -4.18 -9.53
CA PHE A 77 16.51 -5.31 -8.77
C PHE A 77 17.40 -5.76 -7.61
N THR A 78 18.73 -5.78 -7.77
CA THR A 78 19.70 -6.19 -6.74
C THR A 78 19.65 -5.36 -5.46
N VAL A 79 19.06 -4.15 -5.49
CA VAL A 79 19.03 -3.21 -4.36
C VAL A 79 17.65 -3.16 -3.69
N TYR A 80 16.65 -3.86 -4.24
CA TYR A 80 15.28 -3.84 -3.71
C TYR A 80 15.17 -4.25 -2.24
N TRP A 81 15.97 -5.22 -1.79
CA TRP A 81 15.94 -5.62 -0.39
C TRP A 81 16.37 -4.49 0.55
N ARG A 82 17.38 -3.69 0.18
CA ARG A 82 17.81 -2.51 0.95
C ARG A 82 16.75 -1.42 0.88
N PHE A 83 16.21 -1.20 -0.33
CA PHE A 83 15.16 -0.23 -0.57
C PHE A 83 13.94 -0.48 0.33
N PHE A 84 13.33 -1.66 0.26
CA PHE A 84 12.17 -2.02 1.07
C PHE A 84 12.47 -2.12 2.57
N SER A 85 13.72 -2.36 2.97
CA SER A 85 14.10 -2.37 4.40
C SER A 85 14.24 -0.98 4.99
N ARG A 86 14.49 0.04 4.16
CA ARG A 86 14.66 1.43 4.58
C ARG A 86 13.45 2.31 4.28
N TYR A 87 12.54 1.84 3.43
CA TYR A 87 11.36 2.60 3.04
C TYR A 87 10.42 2.80 4.24
N SER A 88 10.04 4.07 4.46
CA SER A 88 9.09 4.47 5.49
C SER A 88 8.06 5.43 4.87
N PRO A 89 6.74 5.22 5.11
CA PRO A 89 6.18 4.15 5.92
C PRO A 89 6.32 2.77 5.27
N PRO A 90 6.44 1.67 6.05
CA PRO A 90 6.55 0.33 5.49
C PRO A 90 5.32 0.03 4.62
N LEU A 91 5.57 -0.40 3.38
CA LEU A 91 4.52 -0.80 2.44
C LEU A 91 3.57 -1.80 3.10
N GLY A 92 2.33 -1.37 3.30
CA GLY A 92 1.25 -2.14 3.90
C GLY A 92 1.32 -2.36 5.42
N GLY A 93 2.28 -1.77 6.12
CA GLY A 93 2.36 -1.86 7.59
C GLY A 93 1.16 -1.26 8.33
N TYR A 94 0.36 -0.43 7.65
CA TYR A 94 -0.87 0.16 8.20
C TYR A 94 -2.16 -0.52 7.69
N ALA A 95 -2.08 -1.62 6.95
CA ALA A 95 -3.25 -2.30 6.39
C ALA A 95 -4.33 -2.59 7.44
N VAL A 96 -3.92 -3.16 8.58
CA VAL A 96 -4.80 -3.48 9.71
C VAL A 96 -5.43 -2.23 10.29
N LEU A 97 -4.67 -1.14 10.44
CA LEU A 97 -5.17 0.12 10.97
C LEU A 97 -6.27 0.70 10.07
N HIS A 98 -6.11 0.63 8.74
CA HIS A 98 -7.15 1.10 7.80
C HIS A 98 -8.42 0.27 7.90
N ILE A 99 -8.30 -1.06 8.01
CA ILE A 99 -9.45 -1.97 8.18
C ILE A 99 -10.18 -1.68 9.49
N LEU A 100 -9.44 -1.57 10.60
CA LEU A 100 -10.02 -1.27 11.91
C LEU A 100 -10.71 0.10 11.92
N THR A 101 -10.08 1.12 11.34
CA THR A 101 -10.68 2.45 11.21
C THR A 101 -11.96 2.40 10.39
N GLY A 102 -11.99 1.62 9.30
CA GLY A 102 -13.19 1.40 8.51
C GLY A 102 -14.31 0.70 9.30
N LEU A 103 -13.98 -0.31 10.11
CA LEU A 103 -14.94 -0.97 11.00
C LEU A 103 -15.52 0.00 12.04
N VAL A 104 -14.69 0.88 12.60
CA VAL A 104 -15.16 1.95 13.51
C VAL A 104 -16.17 2.85 12.79
N PHE A 105 -15.90 3.27 11.55
CA PHE A 105 -16.87 4.06 10.79
C PHE A 105 -18.16 3.31 10.45
N ILE A 106 -18.12 2.00 10.21
CA ILE A 106 -19.34 1.17 10.08
C ILE A 106 -20.15 1.22 11.38
N THR A 107 -19.50 1.07 12.55
CA THR A 107 -20.21 1.13 13.83
C THR A 107 -20.78 2.53 14.10
N ALA A 108 -20.07 3.60 13.71
CA ALA A 108 -20.56 4.96 13.81
C ALA A 108 -21.77 5.21 12.88
N ASP A 109 -21.81 4.53 11.72
CA ASP A 109 -22.91 4.59 10.77
C ASP A 109 -24.22 4.06 11.38
N LEU A 110 -24.15 3.06 12.27
CA LEU A 110 -25.31 2.54 13.00
C LEU A 110 -25.96 3.58 13.94
N VAL A 111 -25.23 4.64 14.31
CA VAL A 111 -25.71 5.67 15.25
C VAL A 111 -26.26 6.89 14.52
N GLN A 112 -25.50 7.47 13.58
CA GLN A 112 -25.87 8.73 12.91
C GLN A 112 -25.89 8.67 11.38
N GLY A 113 -25.38 7.58 10.78
CA GLY A 113 -25.32 7.40 9.33
C GLY A 113 -24.40 8.37 8.60
N GLY A 114 -24.09 8.06 7.33
CA GLY A 114 -23.35 8.92 6.42
C GLY A 114 -21.85 8.66 6.30
N TYR A 115 -21.31 7.62 6.93
CA TYR A 115 -19.88 7.25 6.87
C TYR A 115 -19.62 5.95 6.10
N SER A 116 -20.65 5.19 5.73
CA SER A 116 -20.52 3.90 5.01
C SER A 116 -19.62 3.97 3.77
N PRO A 117 -19.73 4.99 2.88
CA PRO A 117 -18.82 5.08 1.74
C PRO A 117 -17.35 5.20 2.17
N LEU A 118 -17.07 6.01 3.19
CA LEU A 118 -15.71 6.19 3.70
C LEU A 118 -15.19 4.91 4.33
N ALA A 119 -16.02 4.23 5.12
CA ALA A 119 -15.66 2.98 5.76
C ALA A 119 -15.25 1.91 4.73
N LEU A 120 -16.05 1.74 3.69
CA LEU A 120 -15.76 0.78 2.62
C LEU A 120 -14.44 1.13 1.90
N MET A 121 -14.22 2.40 1.59
CA MET A 121 -12.97 2.87 0.98
C MET A 121 -11.75 2.58 1.87
N LEU A 122 -11.86 2.76 3.19
CA LEU A 122 -10.77 2.47 4.13
C LEU A 122 -10.48 0.97 4.25
N ILE A 123 -11.52 0.13 4.30
CA ILE A 123 -11.34 -1.34 4.32
C ILE A 123 -10.65 -1.80 3.04
N LEU A 124 -11.13 -1.34 1.88
CA LEU A 124 -10.53 -1.67 0.59
C LEU A 124 -9.07 -1.17 0.50
N LYS A 125 -8.77 0.03 1.00
CA LYS A 125 -7.41 0.55 1.11
C LYS A 125 -6.51 -0.41 1.91
N GLY A 126 -7.00 -0.87 3.06
CA GLY A 126 -6.26 -1.84 3.88
C GLY A 126 -6.03 -3.17 3.18
N VAL A 127 -7.01 -3.69 2.44
CA VAL A 127 -6.86 -4.91 1.63
C VAL A 127 -5.80 -4.72 0.54
N PHE A 128 -5.83 -3.61 -0.20
CA PHE A 128 -4.80 -3.31 -1.20
C PHE A 128 -3.40 -3.25 -0.58
N GLU A 129 -3.28 -2.58 0.57
CA GLU A 129 -2.02 -2.46 1.30
C GLU A 129 -1.48 -3.82 1.75
N HIS A 130 -2.35 -4.70 2.24
CA HIS A 130 -1.96 -6.06 2.61
C HIS A 130 -1.44 -6.86 1.41
N VAL A 131 -2.12 -6.77 0.26
CA VAL A 131 -1.67 -7.42 -0.99
C VAL A 131 -0.32 -6.86 -1.45
N LEU A 132 -0.15 -5.54 -1.40
CA LEU A 132 1.11 -4.88 -1.77
C LEU A 132 2.26 -5.28 -0.85
N GLN A 133 2.01 -5.41 0.45
CA GLN A 133 3.00 -5.89 1.41
C GLN A 133 3.49 -7.29 1.02
N GLY A 134 2.59 -8.24 0.78
CA GLY A 134 2.97 -9.59 0.38
C GLY A 134 3.79 -9.62 -0.91
N LEU A 135 3.45 -8.78 -1.90
CA LEU A 135 4.23 -8.66 -3.13
C LEU A 135 5.61 -8.03 -2.89
N ALA A 136 5.70 -7.01 -2.03
CA ALA A 136 6.95 -6.35 -1.68
C ALA A 136 7.90 -7.27 -0.89
N GLU A 137 7.38 -8.04 0.06
CA GLU A 137 8.15 -9.02 0.83
C GLU A 137 8.70 -10.15 -0.06
N ASN A 138 7.87 -10.68 -0.96
CA ASN A 138 8.31 -11.66 -1.95
C ASN A 138 9.42 -11.10 -2.86
N LEU A 139 9.27 -9.85 -3.31
CA LEU A 139 10.25 -9.20 -4.18
C LEU A 139 11.55 -8.88 -3.43
N LYS A 140 11.45 -8.48 -2.16
CA LYS A 140 12.58 -8.28 -1.24
C LYS A 140 13.35 -9.58 -1.06
N ALA A 141 12.70 -10.69 -0.72
CA ALA A 141 13.33 -12.00 -0.56
C ALA A 141 14.02 -12.47 -1.84
N ALA A 142 13.34 -12.36 -2.99
CA ALA A 142 13.92 -12.71 -4.28
C ALA A 142 15.14 -11.85 -4.63
N SER A 143 15.09 -10.54 -4.35
CA SER A 143 16.22 -9.64 -4.60
C SER A 143 17.43 -9.89 -3.68
N PHE A 144 17.17 -10.30 -2.43
CA PHE A 144 18.21 -10.66 -1.48
C PHE A 144 18.93 -11.93 -1.95
N LEU A 145 18.19 -13.00 -2.25
CA LEU A 145 18.74 -14.26 -2.76
C LEU A 145 19.54 -14.05 -4.05
N TYR A 146 19.03 -13.23 -4.98
CA TYR A 146 19.76 -12.92 -6.21
C TYR A 146 21.05 -12.14 -5.95
N SER A 147 21.05 -11.21 -4.99
CA SER A 147 22.25 -10.46 -4.60
C SER A 147 23.32 -11.39 -4.03
N GLU A 148 22.95 -12.29 -3.11
CA GLU A 148 23.85 -13.25 -2.46
C GLU A 148 24.47 -14.25 -3.46
N VAL A 149 23.67 -14.72 -4.42
CA VAL A 149 24.15 -15.59 -5.52
C VAL A 149 25.18 -14.87 -6.39
N LEU A 150 25.00 -13.56 -6.65
CA LEU A 150 25.93 -12.79 -7.46
C LEU A 150 27.23 -12.44 -6.72
N THR A 151 27.16 -12.21 -5.40
CA THR A 151 28.34 -11.88 -4.59
C THR A 151 29.16 -13.09 -4.17
N GLY A 152 28.62 -14.31 -4.32
CA GLY A 152 29.32 -15.55 -4.00
C GLY A 152 29.30 -15.92 -2.51
N ASP A 153 28.45 -15.28 -1.71
CA ASP A 153 28.31 -15.48 -0.26
C ASP A 153 27.24 -16.56 0.09
N LEU A 154 26.95 -17.47 -0.85
CA LEU A 154 25.94 -18.54 -0.68
C LEU A 154 26.14 -19.41 0.56
N ASP A 155 27.39 -19.61 1.00
CA ASP A 155 27.74 -20.39 2.18
C ASP A 155 27.28 -19.76 3.51
N ARG A 156 26.79 -18.50 3.50
CA ARG A 156 26.25 -17.80 4.68
C ARG A 156 24.73 -17.77 4.75
N ILE A 157 24.02 -18.41 3.79
CA ILE A 157 22.57 -18.59 3.89
C ILE A 157 22.29 -19.71 4.90
N ALA A 158 22.51 -19.43 6.19
CA ALA A 158 21.82 -20.14 7.24
C ALA A 158 20.35 -19.75 7.10
N LEU A 159 19.55 -20.64 6.49
CA LEU A 159 18.11 -20.68 6.68
C LEU A 159 17.91 -20.79 8.19
N LYS A 160 17.68 -19.64 8.85
CA LYS A 160 17.35 -19.58 10.26
C LYS A 160 16.01 -20.29 10.38
N ASP A 161 16.07 -21.53 10.85
CA ASP A 161 14.91 -22.38 11.09
C ASP A 161 13.89 -21.57 11.93
N PRO A 162 12.69 -21.27 11.41
CA PRO A 162 11.69 -20.52 12.15
C PRO A 162 11.13 -21.29 13.36
N PHE A 163 11.54 -22.54 13.55
CA PHE A 163 11.11 -23.41 14.65
C PHE A 163 12.21 -23.75 15.68
N LYS A 164 13.33 -23.00 15.69
CA LYS A 164 14.35 -23.05 16.75
C LYS A 164 14.62 -21.68 17.38
#